data_AF-A0A1Q4ZGZ7-F1
#
_entry.id   AF-A0A1Q4ZGZ7-F1
#
_cell.length_a   1.000
_cell.length_b   1.000
_cell.length_c   1.000
_cell.angle_alpha   90.00
_cell.angle_beta   90.00
_cell.angle_gamma   90.00
#
_symmetry.space_group_name_H-M   'P 1'
#
loop_
_entity.id
_entity.type
_entity.pdbx_description
1 polymer ?
#
loop_
_entity_poly.entity_id
_entity_poly.type
_entity_poly.pdbx_seq_one_letter_code
_entity_poly.pdbx_strand_id
1 'polypeptide(L)'
;MTCINVAYSLTLLEFGITHPDVRVPSLLIIDSPRKASGSNLDDQARGHRTYRRFQTLAESHSSQIQLIIADNDSAPIPSTAFGKVELDYDEPLVPGVAHPGPEHTHRAEDES
;
A
#
# COMPACT_ATOMS: atom_id res chain seq x y z
N MET A 1 0.99 -14.38 -5.99
CA MET A 1 2.35 -13.84 -6.22
C MET A 1 2.65 -12.56 -5.43
N THR A 2 1.66 -11.74 -5.08
CA THR A 2 1.87 -10.39 -4.52
C THR A 2 2.55 -10.34 -3.15
N CYS A 3 2.26 -11.27 -2.22
CA CYS A 3 2.89 -11.23 -0.89
C CYS A 3 4.40 -11.45 -0.90
N ILE A 4 4.93 -12.23 -1.87
CA ILE A 4 6.37 -12.45 -2.00
C ILE A 4 7.05 -11.17 -2.50
N ASN A 5 6.44 -10.49 -3.48
CA ASN A 5 6.93 -9.22 -3.99
C ASN A 5 6.91 -8.14 -2.88
N VAL A 6 5.82 -8.06 -2.12
CA VAL A 6 5.74 -7.15 -0.96
C VAL A 6 6.82 -7.48 0.07
N ALA A 7 6.98 -8.74 0.44
CA ALA A 7 8.02 -9.15 1.39
C ALA A 7 9.42 -8.79 0.88
N TYR A 8 9.70 -9.05 -0.39
CA TYR A 8 10.98 -8.71 -1.03
C TYR A 8 11.24 -7.20 -1.03
N SER A 9 10.25 -6.39 -1.40
CA SER A 9 10.36 -4.93 -1.36
C SER A 9 10.60 -4.40 0.05
N LEU A 10 9.93 -4.95 1.07
CA LEU A 10 10.18 -4.59 2.46
C LEU A 10 11.61 -4.98 2.91
N THR A 11 12.08 -6.17 2.51
CA THR A 11 13.45 -6.62 2.81
C THR A 11 14.49 -5.73 2.14
N LEU A 12 14.28 -5.32 0.89
CA LEU A 12 15.17 -4.36 0.21
C LEU A 12 15.22 -3.01 0.93
N LEU A 13 14.07 -2.53 1.40
CA LEU A 13 13.97 -1.28 2.14
C LEU A 13 14.75 -1.36 3.46
N GLU A 14 14.52 -2.42 4.24
CA GLU A 14 15.21 -2.68 5.52
C GLU A 14 16.73 -2.87 5.31
N PHE A 15 17.12 -3.53 4.22
CA PHE A 15 18.51 -3.74 3.87
C PHE A 15 19.22 -2.41 3.55
N GLY A 16 18.58 -1.52 2.77
CA GLY A 16 19.11 -0.19 2.45
C GLY A 16 19.23 0.73 3.65
N ILE A 17 18.37 0.57 4.66
CA ILE A 17 18.49 1.30 5.93
C ILE A 17 19.72 0.83 6.72
N THR A 18 19.97 -0.48 6.72
CA THR A 18 21.04 -1.10 7.51
C THR A 18 22.41 -0.97 6.83
N HIS A 19 22.44 -0.83 5.51
CA HIS A 19 23.65 -0.74 4.69
C HIS A 19 23.66 0.58 3.90
N PRO A 20 24.16 1.69 4.49
CA PRO A 20 24.09 3.02 3.90
C PRO A 20 24.92 3.18 2.62
N ASP A 21 25.83 2.24 2.36
CA ASP A 21 26.58 2.10 1.12
C ASP A 21 25.72 1.59 -0.05
N VAL A 22 24.56 0.99 0.25
CA VAL A 22 23.63 0.45 -0.74
C VAL A 22 22.51 1.45 -1.01
N ARG A 23 22.46 1.96 -2.24
CA ARG A 23 21.47 2.96 -2.65
C ARG A 23 20.15 2.31 -3.04
N VAL A 24 19.32 2.04 -2.04
CA VAL A 24 17.93 1.63 -2.23
C VAL A 24 17.01 2.83 -1.99
N PRO A 25 15.92 3.02 -2.78
CA PRO A 25 14.95 4.05 -2.49
C PRO A 25 14.36 3.88 -1.08
N SER A 26 14.33 4.96 -0.31
CA SER A 26 13.64 5.03 0.99
C SER A 26 12.12 5.16 0.87
N LEU A 27 11.59 5.15 -0.36
CA LEU A 27 10.17 5.25 -0.66
C LEU A 27 9.65 3.92 -1.20
N LEU A 28 8.56 3.43 -0.62
CA LEU A 28 7.79 2.30 -1.14
C LEU A 28 6.33 2.70 -1.29
N ILE A 29 5.81 2.56 -2.51
CA ILE A 29 4.40 2.75 -2.82
C ILE A 29 3.81 1.37 -3.15
N ILE A 30 2.76 0.99 -2.45
CA ILE A 30 2.07 -0.28 -2.66
C ILE A 30 0.62 0.04 -3.05
N ASP A 31 0.23 -0.37 -4.25
CA ASP A 31 -1.16 -0.30 -4.71
C ASP A 31 -1.87 -1.63 -4.45
N SER A 32 -3.02 -1.55 -3.80
CA SER A 32 -4.01 -2.62 -3.63
C SER A 32 -3.40 -3.95 -3.15
N PRO A 33 -2.66 -3.98 -2.03
CA PRO A 33 -2.01 -5.21 -1.55
C PRO A 33 -3.01 -6.34 -1.26
N ARG A 34 -4.28 -6.00 -1.01
CA ARG A 34 -5.35 -6.96 -0.76
C ARG A 34 -6.03 -7.52 -2.00
N LYS A 35 -5.96 -6.89 -3.18
CA LYS A 35 -6.58 -7.43 -4.42
C LYS A 35 -6.12 -8.87 -4.76
N ALA A 36 -4.91 -9.23 -4.33
CA ALA A 36 -4.33 -10.57 -4.53
C ALA A 36 -4.56 -11.55 -3.37
N SER A 37 -5.26 -11.12 -2.32
CA SER A 37 -5.70 -11.94 -1.20
C SER A 37 -7.20 -12.16 -1.39
N GLY A 38 -7.65 -13.40 -1.56
CA GLY A 38 -9.06 -13.68 -1.77
C GLY A 38 -9.95 -13.22 -0.60
N SER A 39 -11.26 -13.38 -0.74
CA SER A 39 -12.23 -13.01 0.30
C SER A 39 -12.35 -14.03 1.45
N ASN A 40 -11.45 -15.02 1.51
CA ASN A 40 -11.50 -16.09 2.52
C ASN A 40 -10.89 -15.63 3.86
N LEU A 41 -11.31 -16.26 4.96
CA LEU A 41 -10.84 -15.93 6.32
C LEU A 41 -9.30 -16.00 6.46
N ASP A 42 -8.66 -16.97 5.79
CA ASP A 42 -7.20 -17.09 5.78
C ASP A 42 -6.52 -15.92 5.06
N ASP A 43 -7.15 -15.39 4.02
CA ASP A 43 -6.65 -14.25 3.26
C ASP A 43 -6.80 -12.95 4.02
N GLN A 44 -7.88 -12.78 4.80
CA GLN A 44 -8.02 -11.68 5.74
C GLN A 44 -6.94 -11.71 6.83
N ALA A 45 -6.65 -12.89 7.38
CA ALA A 45 -5.59 -13.06 8.36
C ALA A 45 -4.20 -12.74 7.77
N ARG A 46 -3.95 -13.09 6.50
CA ARG A 46 -2.73 -12.73 5.77
C ARG A 46 -2.63 -11.22 5.53
N GLY A 47 -3.75 -10.58 5.16
CA GLY A 47 -3.84 -9.13 5.02
C GLY A 47 -3.47 -8.42 6.32
N HIS A 48 -4.07 -8.84 7.44
CA HIS A 48 -3.78 -8.25 8.76
C HIS A 48 -2.31 -8.42 9.17
N ARG A 49 -1.70 -9.60 8.95
CA ARG A 49 -0.26 -9.80 9.21
C ARG A 49 0.63 -8.89 8.37
N THR A 50 0.26 -8.67 7.11
CA THR A 50 1.00 -7.80 6.20
C THR A 50 0.95 -6.35 6.66
N TYR A 51 -0.26 -5.85 6.98
CA TYR A 51 -0.45 -4.49 7.51
C TYR A 51 0.25 -4.26 8.85
N ARG A 52 0.25 -5.25 9.73
CA ARG A 52 1.01 -5.18 10.99
C ARG A 52 2.50 -5.01 10.73
N ARG A 53 3.04 -5.69 9.72
CA ARG A 53 4.46 -5.59 9.35
C ARG A 53 4.79 -4.22 8.74
N PHE A 54 3.88 -3.67 7.94
CA PHE A 54 3.99 -2.29 7.47
C PHE A 54 4.06 -1.30 8.63
N GLN A 55 3.16 -1.44 9.60
CA GLN A 55 3.14 -0.59 10.79
C GLN A 55 4.46 -0.69 11.57
N THR A 56 4.94 -1.89 11.87
CA THR A 56 6.19 -2.09 12.60
C THR A 56 7.38 -1.45 11.87
N LEU A 57 7.48 -1.57 10.56
CA LEU A 57 8.56 -0.96 9.78
C LEU A 57 8.45 0.57 9.78
N ALA A 58 7.26 1.12 9.55
CA ALA A 58 7.03 2.56 9.55
C ALA A 58 7.33 3.19 10.92
N GLU A 59 6.95 2.53 12.02
CA GLU A 59 7.25 2.99 13.38
C GLU A 59 8.75 2.90 13.70
N SER A 60 9.40 1.79 13.33
CA SER A 60 10.81 1.54 13.64
C SER A 60 11.77 2.45 12.84
N HIS A 61 11.34 2.89 11.65
CA HIS A 61 12.17 3.65 10.72
C HIS A 61 11.51 4.94 10.23
N SER A 62 10.64 5.54 11.06
CA SER A 62 9.80 6.70 10.70
C SER A 62 10.55 7.92 10.13
N SER A 63 11.83 8.09 10.45
CA SER A 63 12.68 9.17 9.93
C SER A 63 13.50 8.80 8.69
N GLN A 64 13.50 7.52 8.29
CA GLN A 64 14.36 6.98 7.25
C GLN A 64 13.59 6.45 6.05
N ILE A 65 12.31 6.14 6.21
CA ILE A 65 11.47 5.58 5.14
C ILE A 65 10.14 6.30 4.99
N GLN A 66 9.63 6.30 3.76
CA GLN A 66 8.29 6.71 3.43
C GLN A 66 7.53 5.51 2.85
N LEU A 67 6.47 5.11 3.53
CA LEU A 67 5.60 4.02 3.09
C LEU A 67 4.23 4.60 2.73
N ILE A 68 3.83 4.46 1.47
CA ILE A 68 2.51 4.87 0.97
C ILE A 68 1.76 3.62 0.54
N ILE A 69 0.56 3.44 1.08
CA ILE A 69 -0.29 2.30 0.76
C ILE A 69 -1.59 2.86 0.20
N ALA A 70 -1.85 2.60 -1.07
CA ALA A 70 -3.15 2.84 -1.69
C ALA A 70 -3.98 1.56 -1.57
N ASP A 71 -5.16 1.66 -0.98
CA ASP A 71 -6.08 0.53 -0.88
C ASP A 71 -7.52 1.01 -1.02
N ASN A 72 -8.35 0.20 -1.68
CA ASN A 72 -9.76 0.53 -1.95
C ASN A 72 -10.68 0.14 -0.78
N ASP A 73 -10.27 -0.82 0.05
CA ASP A 73 -11.00 -1.08 1.30
C ASP A 73 -10.27 -0.48 2.50
N SER A 74 -10.99 -0.37 3.61
CA SER A 74 -10.41 0.05 4.88
C SER A 74 -9.28 -0.88 5.30
N ALA A 75 -8.10 -0.29 5.56
CA ALA A 75 -6.97 -1.01 6.13
C ALA A 75 -7.40 -1.75 7.41
N PRO A 76 -7.06 -3.03 7.60
CA PRO A 76 -7.45 -3.82 8.77
C PRO A 76 -6.58 -3.50 9.99
N ILE A 77 -6.27 -2.23 10.20
CA ILE A 77 -5.45 -1.70 11.30
C ILE A 77 -6.06 -0.38 11.80
N PRO A 78 -5.78 0.02 13.06
CA PRO A 78 -6.28 1.28 13.59
C PRO A 78 -5.84 2.46 12.73
N SER A 79 -6.74 3.41 12.48
CA SER A 79 -6.47 4.62 11.70
C SER A 79 -5.39 5.51 12.30
N THR A 80 -5.01 5.30 13.56
CA THR A 80 -3.94 6.03 14.24
C THR A 80 -2.54 5.54 13.86
N ALA A 81 -2.42 4.38 13.20
CA ALA A 81 -1.13 3.81 12.81
C ALA A 81 -0.54 4.44 11.53
N PHE A 82 -1.37 5.10 10.71
CA PHE A 82 -0.95 5.75 9.47
C PHE A 82 -1.69 7.07 9.29
N GLY A 83 -1.04 8.05 8.64
CA GLY A 83 -1.77 9.18 8.08
C GLY A 83 -2.72 8.67 7.00
N LYS A 84 -4.04 8.82 7.21
CA LYS A 84 -5.06 8.44 6.22
C LYS A 84 -5.35 9.65 5.33
N VAL A 85 -5.24 9.44 4.02
CA VAL A 85 -5.82 10.33 3.01
C VAL A 85 -6.96 9.55 2.38
N GLU A 86 -8.18 10.02 2.59
CA GLU A 86 -9.38 9.47 1.99
C GLU A 86 -9.62 10.20 0.67
N LEU A 87 -9.96 9.46 -0.38
CA LEU A 87 -10.18 9.99 -1.71
C LEU A 87 -11.52 9.46 -2.19
N ASP A 88 -12.36 10.34 -2.70
CA ASP A 88 -13.61 9.98 -3.33
C ASP A 88 -13.87 10.85 -4.58
N TYR A 89 -15.08 10.77 -5.13
CA TYR A 89 -15.43 11.52 -6.33
C TYR A 89 -15.58 13.03 -6.07
N ASP A 90 -15.95 13.42 -4.85
CA ASP A 90 -16.08 14.81 -4.44
C ASP A 90 -14.71 15.37 -3.98
N GLU A 91 -13.82 14.51 -3.46
CA GLU A 91 -12.45 14.79 -3.03
C GLU A 91 -11.41 13.95 -3.82
N PRO A 92 -11.19 14.23 -5.12
CA PRO A 92 -10.25 13.46 -5.94
C PRO A 92 -8.79 13.82 -5.65
N LEU A 93 -7.87 12.90 -5.97
CA LEU A 93 -6.42 13.11 -5.80
C LEU A 93 -5.90 14.34 -6.57
N VAL A 94 -6.51 14.63 -7.72
CA VAL A 94 -6.19 15.80 -8.55
C VAL A 94 -7.41 16.73 -8.60
N PRO A 95 -7.39 17.86 -7.87
CA PRO A 95 -8.50 18.81 -7.87
C PRO A 95 -8.80 19.33 -9.27
N GLY A 96 -10.08 19.35 -9.65
CA GLY A 96 -10.54 19.88 -10.94
C GLY A 96 -10.49 18.88 -12.11
N VAL A 97 -10.01 17.65 -11.90
CA VAL A 97 -10.19 16.56 -12.86
C VAL A 97 -11.50 15.85 -12.54
N ALA A 98 -12.51 16.04 -13.39
CA ALA A 98 -13.76 15.30 -13.28
C ALA A 98 -13.49 13.81 -13.51
N HIS A 99 -13.61 13.00 -12.46
CA HIS A 99 -13.61 11.56 -12.61
C HIS A 99 -14.87 11.14 -13.39
N PRO A 100 -14.79 10.24 -14.39
CA PRO A 100 -15.94 9.88 -15.23
C PRO A 100 -17.12 9.22 -14.48
N GLY A 101 -17.01 9.04 -13.16
CA GLY A 101 -17.87 8.17 -12.37
C GLY A 101 -17.60 6.69 -12.63
N PRO A 102 -18.18 5.79 -11.82
CA PRO A 102 -17.95 4.34 -11.94
C PRO A 102 -18.46 3.75 -13.26
N GLU A 103 -19.36 4.44 -13.96
CA GLU A 103 -19.98 3.95 -15.21
C GLU A 103 -19.17 4.22 -16.48
N HIS A 104 -18.13 5.07 -16.43
CA HIS A 104 -17.30 5.41 -17.59
C HIS A 104 -15.80 5.11 -17.41
N THR A 105 -15.41 4.41 -16.35
CA THR A 105 -14.03 3.98 -16.15
C THR A 105 -13.79 2.64 -16.85
N HIS A 106 -13.10 2.65 -17.98
CA HIS A 106 -12.47 1.44 -18.53
C HIS A 106 -11.38 1.00 -17.54
N ARG A 107 -11.47 -0.24 -17.04
CA ARG A 107 -10.38 -0.81 -16.24
C ARG A 107 -9.22 -1.12 -17.18
N ALA A 108 -8.01 -0.69 -16.84
CA ALA A 108 -6.79 -1.03 -17.58
C ALA A 108 -6.51 -2.55 -17.65
N GLU A 109 -7.28 -3.36 -16.90
CA GLU A 109 -7.25 -4.82 -16.89
C GLU A 109 -8.00 -5.43 -18.11
N ASP A 110 -8.82 -4.66 -18.84
CA ASP A 110 -9.63 -5.14 -19.99
C ASP A 110 -8.88 -5.10 -21.35
N GLU A 111 -7.60 -4.70 -21.40
CA GLU A 111 -6.79 -4.62 -22.62
C GLU A 111 -5.76 -5.76 -22.76
N SER A 112 -5.99 -6.94 -22.15
CA SER A 112 -5.08 -8.10 -22.25
C SER A 112 -5.74 -9.37 -22.78
#